data_AF-A0A5P9JEK0-F1
#
_entry.id   AF-A0A5P9JEK0-F1
#
_cell.length_a   1.000
_cell.length_b   1.000
_cell.length_c   1.000
_cell.angle_alpha   90.00
_cell.angle_beta   90.00
_cell.angle_gamma   90.00
#
_symmetry.space_group_name_H-M   'P 1'
#
loop_
_entity.id
_entity.type
_entity.pdbx_description
1 polymer ?
#
loop_
_entity_poly.entity_id
_entity_poly.type
_entity_poly.pdbx_seq_one_letter_code
_entity_poly.pdbx_strand_id
1 'polypeptide(L)'
;MTVGDGTKVQGRAFPPGRAAASTAILMASDNGLRLVSDSDAPHDFARTDARLSDPVGRTSRRVSFADGTLFETDDHAGIEALMGSRPSASLLHRSEAFSPRLIGVVAASVAGIALICLYALPALVAVAVWSTPQSVRATIDRSTLSIMDRAVFDETALSEDTQAEIRTVYNHLLAELPDNERTRFEHGLLFRDGGGMGPNAAALPGGTVIMTDALWSEFQDIDLIAGVLGHELGHVTEQHGLSQLYRSLGIYVLVALIAGDTGPIIEDVLLEGGVLLSLRHSRQHEREADEKGVRLTMDAGYDPEGMARFFDWAADQGAQGGWASTHPDPGERADDIREAARDGT
;
A
#
# COMPACT_ATOMS: atom_id res chain seq x y z
N MET A 1 -27.15 -74.16 4.01
CA MET A 1 -27.76 -72.88 3.61
C MET A 1 -26.70 -71.82 3.82
N THR A 2 -25.85 -71.65 2.82
CA THR A 2 -24.63 -70.84 2.84
C THR A 2 -24.98 -69.49 2.26
N VAL A 3 -25.04 -68.46 3.10
CA VAL A 3 -25.20 -67.06 2.68
C VAL A 3 -23.98 -66.72 1.83
N GLY A 4 -24.21 -66.42 0.55
CA GLY A 4 -23.18 -66.06 -0.41
C GLY A 4 -22.39 -64.85 0.06
N ASP A 5 -21.12 -64.81 -0.34
CA ASP A 5 -20.07 -63.86 0.02
C ASP A 5 -20.35 -62.46 -0.56
N GLY A 6 -21.46 -61.85 -0.12
CA GLY A 6 -21.91 -60.52 -0.54
C GLY A 6 -21.12 -59.45 0.19
N THR A 7 -20.64 -58.45 -0.56
CA THR A 7 -19.92 -57.28 -0.04
C THR A 7 -20.64 -56.68 1.18
N LYS A 8 -19.95 -56.63 2.32
CA LYS A 8 -20.43 -56.03 3.57
C LYS A 8 -19.67 -54.74 3.81
N VAL A 9 -20.39 -53.66 4.04
CA VAL A 9 -19.82 -52.33 4.29
C VAL A 9 -20.14 -51.94 5.71
N GLN A 10 -19.11 -51.65 6.51
CA GLN A 10 -19.28 -51.20 7.89
C GLN A 10 -19.41 -49.68 7.93
N GLY A 11 -20.26 -49.19 8.84
CA GLY A 11 -20.51 -47.77 8.99
C GLY A 11 -21.37 -47.45 10.19
N ARG A 12 -22.00 -46.28 10.14
CA ARG A 12 -22.89 -45.76 11.18
C ARG A 12 -24.28 -45.55 10.59
N ALA A 13 -25.29 -46.11 11.23
CA ALA A 13 -26.69 -45.89 10.87
C ALA A 13 -27.32 -44.83 11.77
N PHE A 14 -28.14 -43.96 11.19
CA PHE A 14 -28.97 -42.98 11.89
C PHE A 14 -30.43 -43.29 11.53
N PRO A 15 -31.23 -43.80 12.48
CA PRO A 15 -32.65 -44.07 12.28
C PRO A 15 -33.45 -42.78 12.00
N PRO A 16 -34.63 -42.86 11.37
CA PRO A 16 -35.42 -41.70 11.05
C PRO A 16 -35.83 -40.94 12.32
N GLY A 17 -35.60 -39.63 12.33
CA GLY A 17 -35.94 -38.76 13.45
C GLY A 17 -35.06 -38.91 14.71
N ARG A 18 -33.95 -39.66 14.66
CA ARG A 18 -32.98 -39.79 15.75
C ARG A 18 -31.58 -39.34 15.31
N ALA A 19 -30.96 -38.47 16.11
CA ALA A 19 -29.58 -38.02 15.88
C ALA A 19 -28.52 -39.00 16.42
N ALA A 20 -28.91 -39.97 17.24
CA ALA A 20 -28.01 -40.97 17.78
C ALA A 20 -27.67 -42.01 16.71
N ALA A 21 -26.37 -42.19 16.44
CA ALA A 21 -25.89 -43.19 15.50
C ALA A 21 -25.60 -44.51 16.21
N SER A 22 -25.84 -45.63 15.53
CA SER A 22 -25.37 -46.94 15.95
C SER A 22 -24.41 -47.53 14.92
N THR A 23 -23.49 -48.39 15.37
CA THR A 23 -22.66 -49.17 14.45
C THR A 23 -23.56 -50.08 13.65
N ALA A 24 -23.36 -50.09 12.33
CA ALA A 24 -24.18 -50.88 11.43
C ALA A 24 -23.37 -51.45 10.27
N ILE A 25 -23.90 -52.52 9.70
CA ILE A 25 -23.36 -53.17 8.51
C ILE A 25 -24.44 -53.14 7.44
N LEU A 26 -24.09 -52.59 6.28
CA LEU A 26 -24.92 -52.62 5.08
C LEU A 26 -24.43 -53.73 4.15
N MET A 27 -25.33 -54.58 3.67
CA MET A 27 -25.00 -55.70 2.79
C MET A 27 -26.06 -55.94 1.74
N ALA A 28 -25.71 -56.64 0.66
CA ALA A 28 -26.66 -57.04 -0.36
C ALA A 28 -27.58 -58.15 0.18
N SER A 29 -28.86 -58.09 -0.20
CA SER A 29 -29.89 -59.08 0.12
C SER A 29 -30.61 -59.49 -1.16
N ASP A 30 -31.29 -60.64 -1.16
CA ASP A 30 -31.96 -61.20 -2.34
C ASP A 30 -32.96 -60.23 -3.00
N ASN A 31 -33.55 -59.33 -2.19
CA ASN A 31 -34.53 -58.32 -2.64
C ASN A 31 -34.02 -56.86 -2.55
N GLY A 32 -32.73 -56.62 -2.29
CA GLY A 32 -32.20 -55.25 -2.20
C GLY A 32 -30.99 -55.09 -1.30
N LEU A 33 -31.09 -54.21 -0.30
CA LEU A 33 -30.05 -53.91 0.68
C LEU A 33 -30.55 -54.21 2.08
N ARG A 34 -29.74 -54.88 2.88
CA ARG A 34 -30.04 -55.16 4.29
C ARG A 34 -29.13 -54.35 5.18
N LEU A 35 -29.72 -53.54 6.04
CA LEU A 35 -29.03 -52.81 7.10
C LEU A 35 -29.21 -53.55 8.41
N VAL A 36 -28.10 -53.92 9.03
CA VAL A 36 -28.07 -54.56 10.35
C VAL A 36 -27.36 -53.60 11.30
N SER A 37 -28.08 -53.02 12.25
CA SER A 37 -27.48 -52.21 13.32
C SER A 37 -27.39 -53.02 14.62
N ASP A 38 -26.50 -52.60 15.52
CA ASP A 38 -26.37 -53.23 16.84
C ASP A 38 -27.56 -52.90 17.77
N SER A 39 -28.31 -51.83 17.47
CA SER A 39 -29.35 -51.27 18.34
C SER A 39 -30.78 -51.57 17.90
N ASP A 40 -31.00 -51.88 16.63
CA ASP A 40 -32.33 -52.02 16.03
C ASP A 40 -32.45 -53.34 15.27
N ALA A 41 -33.68 -53.75 14.98
CA ALA A 41 -33.92 -54.94 14.18
C ALA A 41 -33.27 -54.78 12.78
N PRO A 42 -32.88 -55.88 12.11
CA PRO A 42 -32.45 -55.81 10.72
C PRO A 42 -33.56 -55.27 9.82
N HIS A 43 -33.25 -54.26 9.01
CA HIS A 43 -34.19 -53.64 8.07
C HIS A 43 -33.74 -53.93 6.63
N ASP A 44 -34.69 -54.37 5.80
CA ASP A 44 -34.48 -54.59 4.37
C ASP A 44 -35.06 -53.41 3.57
N PHE A 45 -34.24 -52.84 2.70
CA PHE A 45 -34.56 -51.71 1.83
C PHE A 45 -34.51 -52.14 0.37
N ALA A 46 -35.45 -51.68 -0.45
CA ALA A 46 -35.33 -51.81 -1.89
C ALA A 46 -34.14 -50.96 -2.38
N ARG A 47 -33.32 -51.50 -3.30
CA ARG A 47 -32.16 -50.76 -3.81
C ARG A 47 -32.54 -49.44 -4.50
N THR A 48 -33.74 -49.35 -5.08
CA THR A 48 -34.30 -48.14 -5.69
C THR A 48 -34.50 -47.00 -4.70
N ASP A 49 -34.63 -47.33 -3.42
CA ASP A 49 -34.96 -46.37 -2.36
C ASP A 49 -33.70 -45.81 -1.69
N ALA A 50 -32.52 -46.33 -2.06
CA ALA A 50 -31.22 -45.92 -1.56
C ALA A 50 -30.55 -44.94 -2.53
N ARG A 51 -30.16 -43.76 -2.02
CA ARG A 51 -29.41 -42.75 -2.76
C ARG A 51 -28.04 -42.54 -2.12
N LEU A 52 -26.99 -42.79 -2.91
CA LEU A 52 -25.61 -42.55 -2.50
C LEU A 52 -25.25 -41.08 -2.79
N SER A 53 -24.67 -40.39 -1.81
CA SER A 53 -24.17 -39.03 -1.97
C SER A 53 -22.99 -38.98 -2.95
N ASP A 54 -22.88 -37.85 -3.65
CA ASP A 54 -21.70 -37.57 -4.47
C ASP A 54 -20.44 -37.50 -3.59
N PRO A 55 -19.28 -37.93 -4.11
CA PRO A 55 -18.02 -37.84 -3.39
C PRO A 55 -17.59 -36.38 -3.24
N VAL A 56 -17.23 -35.97 -2.02
CA VAL A 56 -16.67 -34.65 -1.71
C VAL A 56 -15.38 -34.86 -0.91
N GLY A 57 -14.22 -34.69 -1.56
CA GLY A 57 -12.91 -34.87 -0.92
C GLY A 57 -12.73 -36.24 -0.23
N ARG A 58 -12.36 -36.23 1.06
CA ARG A 58 -12.14 -37.41 1.91
C ARG A 58 -13.26 -37.66 2.93
N THR A 59 -14.41 -37.01 2.80
CA THR A 59 -15.50 -37.16 3.76
C THR A 59 -16.19 -38.51 3.61
N SER A 60 -16.70 -39.06 4.72
CA SER A 60 -17.49 -40.28 4.72
C SER A 60 -18.62 -40.22 3.68
N ARG A 61 -18.84 -41.33 2.96
CA ARG A 61 -19.93 -41.47 2.01
C ARG A 61 -21.22 -41.71 2.76
N ARG A 62 -22.30 -41.12 2.26
CA ARG A 62 -23.61 -41.18 2.89
C ARG A 62 -24.62 -41.83 1.96
N VAL A 63 -25.36 -42.81 2.46
CA VAL A 63 -26.51 -43.42 1.80
C VAL A 63 -27.77 -42.99 2.55
N SER A 64 -28.70 -42.34 1.86
CA SER A 64 -30.02 -42.04 2.40
C SER A 64 -31.06 -43.01 1.84
N PHE A 65 -31.96 -43.47 2.71
CA PHE A 65 -33.09 -44.34 2.37
C PHE A 65 -34.40 -43.55 2.37
N ALA A 66 -35.41 -44.03 1.65
CA ALA A 66 -36.71 -43.34 1.50
C ALA A 66 -37.50 -43.18 2.81
N ASP A 67 -37.25 -44.03 3.80
CA ASP A 67 -37.84 -43.96 5.14
C ASP A 67 -37.20 -42.88 6.03
N GLY A 68 -36.15 -42.22 5.55
CA GLY A 68 -35.37 -41.22 6.29
C GLY A 68 -34.19 -41.81 7.07
N THR A 69 -33.93 -43.12 6.97
CA THR A 69 -32.72 -43.75 7.53
C THR A 69 -31.48 -43.27 6.77
N LEU A 70 -30.40 -43.04 7.50
CA LEU A 70 -29.11 -42.64 6.96
C LEU A 70 -28.03 -43.68 7.30
N PHE A 71 -27.14 -43.98 6.37
CA PHE A 71 -25.96 -44.80 6.61
C PHE A 71 -24.70 -44.06 6.14
N GLU A 72 -23.71 -43.92 7.01
CA GLU A 72 -22.43 -43.28 6.72
C GLU A 72 -21.28 -44.26 6.81
N THR A 73 -20.37 -44.25 5.84
CA THR A 73 -19.21 -45.14 5.78
C THR A 73 -17.97 -44.47 5.20
N ASP A 74 -16.81 -44.83 5.73
CA ASP A 74 -15.52 -44.43 5.20
C ASP A 74 -15.02 -45.41 4.11
N ASP A 75 -15.67 -46.57 3.94
CA ASP A 75 -15.32 -47.55 2.92
C ASP A 75 -15.99 -47.21 1.57
N HIS A 76 -15.33 -46.29 0.85
CA HIS A 76 -15.79 -45.77 -0.43
C HIS A 76 -15.85 -46.85 -1.51
N ALA A 77 -14.86 -47.75 -1.55
CA ALA A 77 -14.78 -48.81 -2.55
C ALA A 77 -15.87 -49.87 -2.32
N GLY A 78 -16.08 -50.25 -1.05
CA GLY A 78 -17.11 -51.20 -0.65
C GLY A 78 -18.51 -50.68 -0.97
N ILE A 79 -18.80 -49.40 -0.65
CA ILE A 79 -20.15 -48.85 -0.87
C ILE A 79 -20.47 -48.63 -2.36
N GLU A 80 -19.48 -48.28 -3.18
CA GLU A 80 -19.66 -48.16 -4.62
C GLU A 80 -19.92 -49.52 -5.28
N ALA A 81 -19.17 -50.54 -4.89
CA ALA A 81 -19.41 -51.92 -5.31
C ALA A 81 -20.81 -52.41 -4.88
N LEU A 82 -21.22 -52.08 -3.64
CA LEU A 82 -22.51 -52.45 -3.08
C LEU A 82 -23.69 -51.70 -3.72
N MET A 83 -23.50 -50.46 -4.18
CA MET A 83 -24.56 -49.69 -4.84
C MET A 83 -24.61 -49.91 -6.37
N GLY A 84 -23.56 -50.49 -6.96
CA GLY A 84 -23.46 -50.66 -8.42
C GLY A 84 -23.29 -49.34 -9.17
N SER A 85 -22.90 -48.28 -8.47
CA SER A 85 -22.63 -46.97 -9.06
C SER A 85 -21.29 -47.03 -9.78
N ARG A 86 -21.27 -46.76 -11.09
CA ARG A 86 -19.99 -46.53 -11.79
C ARG A 86 -19.32 -45.31 -11.17
N PRO A 87 -17.97 -45.27 -11.10
CA PRO A 87 -17.28 -44.06 -10.67
C PRO A 87 -17.77 -42.93 -11.57
N SER A 88 -18.53 -42.00 -11.01
CA SER A 88 -18.74 -40.72 -11.64
C SER A 88 -17.34 -40.13 -11.73
N ALA A 89 -16.74 -40.21 -12.91
CA ALA A 89 -15.50 -39.54 -13.23
C ALA A 89 -15.81 -38.03 -13.27
N SER A 90 -16.01 -37.46 -12.08
CA SER A 90 -15.33 -36.28 -11.60
C SER A 90 -14.87 -35.36 -12.74
N LEU A 91 -15.75 -34.44 -13.11
CA LEU A 91 -15.28 -33.15 -13.62
C LEU A 91 -14.78 -32.28 -12.45
N LEU A 92 -15.27 -32.53 -11.22
CA LEU A 92 -14.92 -31.80 -10.00
C LEU A 92 -13.55 -32.18 -9.38
N HIS A 93 -13.08 -33.43 -9.45
CA HIS A 93 -11.75 -33.79 -8.89
C HIS A 93 -10.59 -33.27 -9.77
N ARG A 94 -10.84 -32.95 -11.05
CA ARG A 94 -9.88 -32.25 -11.93
C ARG A 94 -9.77 -30.75 -11.64
N SER A 95 -10.77 -30.15 -11.00
CA SER A 95 -10.71 -28.76 -10.51
C SER A 95 -10.18 -28.63 -9.08
N GLU A 96 -10.11 -29.72 -8.32
CA GLU A 96 -9.59 -29.72 -6.94
C GLU A 96 -8.09 -30.08 -6.84
N ALA A 97 -7.47 -30.59 -7.91
CA ALA A 97 -6.02 -30.69 -7.97
C ALA A 97 -5.44 -29.30 -8.30
N PHE A 98 -4.76 -28.68 -7.34
CA PHE A 98 -4.00 -27.44 -7.51
C PHE A 98 -3.15 -27.51 -8.80
N SER A 99 -3.67 -26.94 -9.89
CA SER A 99 -3.01 -27.09 -11.19
C SER A 99 -1.79 -26.17 -11.23
N PRO A 100 -0.63 -26.61 -11.75
CA PRO A 100 0.54 -25.73 -11.91
C PRO A 100 0.25 -24.49 -12.77
N ARG A 101 -0.86 -24.49 -13.51
CA ARG A 101 -1.38 -23.33 -14.25
C ARG A 101 -1.88 -22.23 -13.32
N LEU A 102 -2.46 -22.55 -12.17
CA LEU A 102 -2.88 -21.56 -11.17
C LEU A 102 -1.67 -20.83 -10.60
N ILE A 103 -0.58 -21.55 -10.33
CA ILE A 103 0.71 -20.96 -9.94
C ILE A 103 1.22 -20.03 -11.04
N GLY A 104 1.16 -20.47 -12.30
CA GLY A 104 1.56 -19.64 -13.45
C GLY A 104 0.71 -18.37 -13.58
N VAL A 105 -0.60 -18.45 -13.38
CA VAL A 105 -1.50 -17.29 -13.41
C VAL A 105 -1.21 -16.34 -12.26
N VAL A 106 -1.06 -16.83 -11.03
CA VAL A 106 -0.71 -15.99 -9.87
C VAL A 106 0.65 -15.32 -10.08
N ALA A 107 1.66 -16.06 -10.54
CA ALA A 107 2.97 -15.51 -10.83
C ALA A 107 2.93 -14.45 -11.94
N ALA A 108 2.14 -14.68 -13.00
CA ALA A 108 1.94 -13.70 -14.06
C ALA A 108 1.21 -12.44 -13.57
N SER A 109 0.20 -12.58 -12.71
CA SER A 109 -0.49 -11.46 -12.10
C SER A 109 0.43 -10.65 -11.19
N VAL A 110 1.23 -11.30 -10.36
CA VAL A 110 2.23 -10.63 -9.50
C VAL A 110 3.28 -9.91 -10.36
N ALA A 111 3.78 -10.57 -11.41
CA ALA A 111 4.73 -9.95 -12.33
C ALA A 111 4.11 -8.75 -13.07
N GLY A 112 2.84 -8.84 -13.48
CA GLY A 112 2.11 -7.74 -14.10
C GLY A 112 1.92 -6.56 -13.16
N ILE A 113 1.51 -6.81 -11.92
CA ILE A 113 1.41 -5.77 -10.89
C ILE A 113 2.78 -5.14 -10.61
N ALA A 114 3.83 -5.95 -10.48
CA ALA A 114 5.18 -5.45 -10.29
C ALA A 114 5.63 -4.56 -11.46
N LEU A 115 5.34 -4.96 -12.71
CA LEU A 115 5.67 -4.16 -13.89
C LEU A 115 4.91 -2.82 -13.90
N ILE A 116 3.63 -2.83 -13.50
CA ILE A 116 2.83 -1.61 -13.36
C ILE A 116 3.43 -0.70 -12.29
N CYS A 117 3.69 -1.23 -11.09
CA CYS A 117 4.20 -0.45 -9.97
C CYS A 117 5.61 0.10 -10.21
N LEU A 118 6.49 -0.68 -10.86
CA LEU A 118 7.89 -0.32 -11.04
C LEU A 118 8.15 0.52 -12.29
N TYR A 119 7.30 0.41 -13.32
CA TYR A 119 7.55 1.08 -14.60
C TYR A 119 6.37 1.91 -15.09
N ALA A 120 5.16 1.34 -15.16
CA ALA A 120 4.03 2.05 -15.75
C ALA A 120 3.60 3.26 -14.90
N LEU A 121 3.53 3.08 -13.58
CA LEU A 121 3.13 4.14 -12.66
C LEU A 121 4.15 5.29 -12.62
N PRO A 122 5.48 5.05 -12.47
CA PRO A 122 6.46 6.13 -12.58
C PRO A 122 6.41 6.87 -13.92
N ALA A 123 6.23 6.15 -15.04
CA ALA A 123 6.10 6.78 -16.35
C ALA A 123 4.86 7.69 -16.45
N LEU A 124 3.71 7.22 -15.92
CA LEU A 124 2.48 8.03 -15.86
C LEU A 124 2.65 9.25 -14.95
N VAL A 125 3.33 9.11 -13.81
CA VAL A 125 3.65 10.24 -12.92
C VAL A 125 4.52 11.26 -13.63
N ALA A 126 5.58 10.82 -14.31
CA ALA A 126 6.47 11.72 -15.05
C ALA A 126 5.71 12.50 -16.14
N VAL A 127 4.81 11.83 -16.88
CA VAL A 127 3.94 12.48 -17.87
C VAL A 127 2.98 13.47 -17.20
N ALA A 128 2.35 13.07 -16.09
CA ALA A 128 1.45 13.93 -15.34
C ALA A 128 2.18 15.21 -14.89
N VAL A 129 3.28 15.09 -14.15
CA VAL A 129 4.15 16.19 -13.70
C VAL A 129 4.54 17.12 -14.86
N TRP A 130 5.03 16.55 -15.95
CA TRP A 130 5.44 17.31 -17.13
C TRP A 130 4.28 18.10 -17.77
N SER A 131 3.09 17.49 -17.81
CA SER A 131 1.90 18.07 -18.44
C SER A 131 1.11 19.04 -17.55
N THR A 132 1.36 19.07 -16.23
CA THR A 132 0.59 19.88 -15.28
C THR A 132 0.81 21.39 -15.52
N PRO A 133 -0.23 22.14 -15.93
CA PRO A 133 -0.12 23.57 -16.17
C PRO A 133 0.12 24.37 -14.89
N GLN A 134 0.73 25.55 -15.01
CA GLN A 134 1.02 26.45 -13.88
C GLN A 134 -0.24 26.85 -13.08
N SER A 135 -1.38 27.04 -13.74
CA SER A 135 -2.65 27.34 -13.06
C SER A 135 -3.13 26.21 -12.13
N VAL A 136 -2.86 24.95 -12.51
CA VAL A 136 -3.17 23.78 -11.69
C VAL A 136 -2.19 23.70 -10.52
N ARG A 137 -0.89 23.93 -10.77
CA ARG A 137 0.14 23.98 -9.72
C ARG A 137 -0.18 25.03 -8.65
N ALA A 138 -0.52 26.25 -9.07
CA ALA A 138 -0.92 27.33 -8.15
C ALA A 138 -2.18 26.99 -7.35
N THR A 139 -3.10 26.21 -7.92
CA THR A 139 -4.28 25.73 -7.21
C THR A 139 -3.91 24.67 -6.17
N ILE A 140 -3.02 23.73 -6.52
CA ILE A 140 -2.48 22.73 -5.58
C ILE A 140 -1.81 23.43 -4.40
N ASP A 141 -0.98 24.45 -4.64
CA ASP A 141 -0.33 25.20 -3.57
C ASP A 141 -1.32 25.93 -2.68
N ARG A 142 -2.29 26.64 -3.26
CA ARG A 142 -3.32 27.35 -2.47
C ARG A 142 -4.12 26.38 -1.60
N SER A 143 -4.49 25.22 -2.13
CA SER A 143 -5.19 24.19 -1.38
C SER A 143 -4.31 23.57 -0.29
N THR A 144 -3.05 23.28 -0.59
CA THR A 144 -2.09 22.71 0.36
C THR A 144 -1.82 23.68 1.50
N LEU A 145 -1.53 24.93 1.19
CA LEU A 145 -1.33 25.99 2.15
C LEU A 145 -2.57 26.17 3.04
N SER A 146 -3.78 26.16 2.47
CA SER A 146 -5.01 26.27 3.27
C SER A 146 -5.21 25.11 4.26
N ILE A 147 -4.74 23.90 3.92
CA ILE A 147 -4.80 22.75 4.83
C ILE A 147 -3.75 22.92 5.94
N MET A 148 -2.55 23.37 5.59
CA MET A 148 -1.46 23.58 6.55
C MET A 148 -1.75 24.76 7.50
N ASP A 149 -2.27 25.89 7.00
CA ASP A 149 -2.70 27.05 7.81
C ASP A 149 -3.84 26.68 8.78
N ARG A 150 -4.59 25.60 8.53
CA ARG A 150 -5.63 25.11 9.46
C ARG A 150 -5.09 24.11 10.48
N ALA A 151 -4.05 23.36 10.12
CA ALA A 151 -3.58 22.20 10.88
C ALA A 151 -2.28 22.45 11.65
N VAL A 152 -1.42 23.34 11.15
CA VAL A 152 -0.02 23.46 11.56
C VAL A 152 0.42 24.93 11.73
N PHE A 153 0.09 25.80 10.77
CA PHE A 153 0.70 27.13 10.69
C PHE A 153 -0.21 28.25 11.22
N ASP A 154 0.42 29.23 11.86
CA ASP A 154 -0.17 30.52 12.22
C ASP A 154 0.50 31.67 11.42
N GLU A 155 -0.02 32.89 11.58
CA GLU A 155 0.55 34.09 10.95
C GLU A 155 2.00 34.35 11.41
N THR A 156 2.85 34.79 10.48
CA THR A 156 4.25 35.15 10.77
C THR A 156 4.36 36.30 11.76
N ALA A 157 5.25 36.15 12.74
CA ALA A 157 5.70 37.18 13.67
C ALA A 157 6.99 37.89 13.22
N LEU A 158 7.66 37.43 12.14
CA LEU A 158 8.83 38.11 11.58
C LEU A 158 8.49 39.53 11.09
N SER A 159 9.39 40.47 11.38
CA SER A 159 9.26 41.86 10.92
C SER A 159 9.34 41.96 9.39
N GLU A 160 8.76 43.02 8.82
CA GLU A 160 8.83 43.25 7.36
C GLU A 160 10.28 43.40 6.87
N ASP A 161 11.16 44.00 7.68
CA ASP A 161 12.58 44.18 7.36
C ASP A 161 13.31 42.82 7.29
N THR A 162 13.09 41.94 8.26
CA THR A 162 13.65 40.58 8.25
C THR A 162 13.13 39.78 7.07
N GLN A 163 11.81 39.86 6.79
CA GLN A 163 11.25 39.18 5.63
C GLN A 163 11.85 39.71 4.32
N ALA A 164 12.12 41.01 4.22
CA ALA A 164 12.75 41.62 3.04
C ALA A 164 14.21 41.19 2.88
N GLU A 165 14.96 41.08 3.97
CA GLU A 165 16.32 40.55 3.99
C GLU A 165 16.36 39.11 3.47
N ILE A 166 15.50 38.23 4.02
CA ILE A 166 15.45 36.83 3.60
C ILE A 166 14.95 36.67 2.16
N ARG A 167 13.98 37.49 1.72
CA ARG A 167 13.57 37.53 0.31
C ARG A 167 14.71 37.97 -0.61
N THR A 168 15.63 38.81 -0.15
CA THR A 168 16.80 39.20 -0.94
C THR A 168 17.72 38.00 -1.14
N VAL A 169 17.98 37.22 -0.10
CA VAL A 169 18.72 35.95 -0.18
C VAL A 169 18.06 35.00 -1.17
N TYR A 170 16.75 34.79 -1.04
CA TYR A 170 16.00 33.92 -1.93
C TYR A 170 16.06 34.37 -3.40
N ASN A 171 15.99 35.68 -3.65
CA ASN A 171 16.10 36.23 -5.00
C ASN A 171 17.50 36.07 -5.60
N HIS A 172 18.56 36.10 -4.79
CA HIS A 172 19.91 35.78 -5.27
C HIS A 172 19.99 34.32 -5.72
N LEU A 173 19.47 33.38 -4.92
CA LEU A 173 19.40 31.96 -5.32
C LEU A 173 18.60 31.76 -6.63
N LEU A 174 17.46 32.43 -6.76
CA LEU A 174 16.66 32.39 -7.97
C LEU A 174 17.37 32.98 -9.20
N ALA A 175 18.30 33.93 -9.01
CA ALA A 175 19.03 34.54 -10.11
C ALA A 175 19.99 33.54 -10.79
N GLU A 176 20.49 32.56 -10.04
CA GLU A 176 21.42 31.52 -10.51
C GLU A 176 20.71 30.36 -11.21
N LEU A 177 19.38 30.26 -11.08
CA LEU A 177 18.61 29.24 -11.80
C LEU A 177 18.63 29.48 -13.32
N PRO A 178 18.76 28.41 -14.14
CA PRO A 178 18.55 28.49 -15.57
C PRO A 178 17.19 29.10 -15.92
N ASP A 179 17.13 29.91 -17.00
CA ASP A 179 15.89 30.62 -17.40
C ASP A 179 14.68 29.69 -17.51
N ASN A 180 14.86 28.50 -18.08
CA ASN A 180 13.80 27.50 -18.24
C ASN A 180 13.25 26.97 -16.92
N GLU A 181 14.03 26.99 -15.84
CA GLU A 181 13.60 26.60 -14.50
C GLU A 181 13.02 27.79 -13.74
N ARG A 182 13.69 28.94 -13.83
CA ARG A 182 13.23 30.19 -13.19
C ARG A 182 11.85 30.62 -13.66
N THR A 183 11.53 30.51 -14.96
CA THR A 183 10.23 30.94 -15.49
C THR A 183 9.15 29.86 -15.41
N ARG A 184 9.50 28.62 -15.08
CA ARG A 184 8.56 27.48 -15.09
C ARG A 184 7.68 27.41 -13.85
N PHE A 185 8.09 28.06 -12.77
CA PHE A 185 7.39 28.04 -11.49
C PHE A 185 7.17 29.47 -10.98
N GLU A 186 6.06 29.68 -10.28
CA GLU A 186 5.91 30.83 -9.40
C GLU A 186 6.70 30.52 -8.14
N HIS A 187 7.97 30.90 -8.12
CA HIS A 187 8.88 30.72 -6.98
C HIS A 187 8.49 31.65 -5.83
N GLY A 188 7.35 31.38 -5.20
CA GLY A 188 6.88 32.14 -4.04
C GLY A 188 7.65 31.77 -2.78
N LEU A 189 7.91 32.75 -1.91
CA LEU A 189 8.41 32.53 -0.55
C LEU A 189 7.44 33.12 0.46
N LEU A 190 6.94 32.26 1.35
CA LEU A 190 6.02 32.59 2.42
C LEU A 190 6.65 32.35 3.79
N PHE A 191 6.29 33.18 4.76
CA PHE A 191 6.72 33.04 6.15
C PHE A 191 5.52 32.66 7.02
N ARG A 192 5.72 31.77 7.98
CA ARG A 192 4.69 31.25 8.88
C ARG A 192 5.27 30.98 10.26
N ASP A 193 4.45 31.19 11.29
CA ASP A 193 4.76 30.58 12.59
C ASP A 193 4.50 29.07 12.48
N GLY A 194 5.55 28.29 12.65
CA GLY A 194 5.55 26.83 12.57
C GLY A 194 5.02 26.14 13.84
N GLY A 195 4.75 26.89 14.91
CA GLY A 195 4.35 26.35 16.20
C GLY A 195 5.32 25.25 16.68
N GLY A 196 4.79 24.05 16.87
CA GLY A 196 5.58 22.88 17.32
C GLY A 196 6.57 22.31 16.30
N MET A 197 6.56 22.78 15.04
CA MET A 197 7.48 22.31 14.00
C MET A 197 8.92 22.80 14.23
N GLY A 198 9.11 23.92 14.91
CA GLY A 198 10.43 24.51 15.14
C GLY A 198 11.08 25.01 13.83
N PRO A 199 12.43 25.18 13.82
CA PRO A 199 13.18 25.62 12.65
C PRO A 199 12.96 24.70 11.45
N ASN A 200 12.30 25.20 10.40
CA ASN A 200 11.95 24.40 9.23
C ASN A 200 11.74 25.28 7.98
N ALA A 201 11.83 24.65 6.81
CA ALA A 201 11.34 25.17 5.53
C ALA A 201 10.79 23.99 4.71
N ALA A 202 9.86 24.26 3.80
CA ALA A 202 9.30 23.23 2.93
C ALA A 202 8.77 23.80 1.62
N ALA A 203 9.10 23.14 0.51
CA ALA A 203 8.51 23.38 -0.80
C ALA A 203 7.14 22.68 -0.96
N LEU A 204 6.11 23.45 -1.25
CA LEU A 204 4.81 22.93 -1.65
C LEU A 204 4.86 22.29 -3.06
N PRO A 205 3.95 21.35 -3.38
CA PRO A 205 4.00 20.61 -4.65
C PRO A 205 3.96 21.48 -5.91
N GLY A 206 3.35 22.65 -5.87
CA GLY A 206 3.25 23.60 -6.97
C GLY A 206 4.43 24.56 -7.10
N GLY A 207 5.34 24.61 -6.11
CA GLY A 207 6.59 25.35 -6.16
C GLY A 207 6.73 26.51 -5.16
N THR A 208 5.71 26.80 -4.35
CA THR A 208 5.81 27.79 -3.27
C THR A 208 6.64 27.25 -2.12
N VAL A 209 7.64 27.98 -1.66
CA VAL A 209 8.44 27.65 -0.47
C VAL A 209 7.84 28.34 0.76
N ILE A 210 7.74 27.61 1.86
CA ILE A 210 7.35 28.14 3.17
C ILE A 210 8.55 28.02 4.09
N MET A 211 8.85 29.08 4.83
CA MET A 211 9.87 29.08 5.87
C MET A 211 9.24 29.39 7.23
N THR A 212 9.62 28.65 8.27
CA THR A 212 9.13 28.93 9.62
C THR A 212 9.91 30.07 10.26
N ASP A 213 9.22 30.86 11.08
CA ASP A 213 9.82 31.98 11.82
C ASP A 213 10.93 31.51 12.78
N ALA A 214 10.80 30.28 13.29
CA ALA A 214 11.78 29.65 14.15
C ALA A 214 13.12 29.42 13.43
N LEU A 215 13.13 29.23 12.10
CA LEU A 215 14.37 29.10 11.34
C LEU A 215 15.22 30.37 11.44
N TRP A 216 14.60 31.54 11.27
CA TRP A 216 15.31 32.80 11.48
C TRP A 216 15.66 33.01 12.96
N SER A 217 14.69 32.78 13.85
CA SER A 217 14.83 33.14 15.27
C SER A 217 15.87 32.32 16.01
N GLU A 218 16.10 31.07 15.61
CA GLU A 218 17.09 30.17 16.21
C GLU A 218 18.51 30.46 15.71
N PHE A 219 18.68 30.68 14.40
CA PHE A 219 20.01 30.71 13.79
C PHE A 219 20.54 32.12 13.47
N GLN A 220 19.68 33.02 12.98
CA GLN A 220 20.06 34.38 12.55
C GLN A 220 21.29 34.40 11.62
N ASP A 221 21.37 33.40 10.73
CA ASP A 221 22.54 33.10 9.92
C ASP A 221 22.11 33.03 8.45
N ILE A 222 22.57 34.01 7.68
CA ILE A 222 22.18 34.18 6.28
C ILE A 222 22.73 33.05 5.40
N ASP A 223 23.94 32.55 5.67
CA ASP A 223 24.52 31.45 4.91
C ASP A 223 23.74 30.15 5.15
N LEU A 224 23.31 29.93 6.40
CA LEU A 224 22.45 28.81 6.75
C LEU A 224 21.09 28.90 6.04
N ILE A 225 20.46 30.07 6.06
CA ILE A 225 19.17 30.29 5.40
C ILE A 225 19.30 30.14 3.89
N ALA A 226 20.38 30.64 3.30
CA ALA A 226 20.66 30.45 1.88
C ALA A 226 20.81 28.97 1.53
N GLY A 227 21.48 28.19 2.39
CA GLY A 227 21.58 26.74 2.27
C GLY A 227 20.24 26.03 2.29
N VAL A 228 19.44 26.28 3.34
CA VAL A 228 18.11 25.66 3.51
C VAL A 228 17.16 26.05 2.38
N LEU A 229 17.13 27.33 1.98
CA LEU A 229 16.27 27.77 0.86
C LEU A 229 16.78 27.26 -0.50
N GLY A 230 18.10 27.11 -0.66
CA GLY A 230 18.70 26.49 -1.85
C GLY A 230 18.26 25.03 -1.99
N HIS A 231 18.27 24.28 -0.89
CA HIS A 231 17.73 22.92 -0.81
C HIS A 231 16.25 22.85 -1.21
N GLU A 232 15.42 23.73 -0.67
CA GLU A 232 13.99 23.80 -1.03
C GLU A 232 13.78 24.13 -2.52
N LEU A 233 14.59 25.03 -3.10
CA LEU A 233 14.58 25.29 -4.54
C LEU A 233 15.00 24.06 -5.36
N GLY A 234 15.90 23.23 -4.84
CA GLY A 234 16.20 21.91 -5.36
C GLY A 234 14.93 21.06 -5.50
N HIS A 235 14.13 20.93 -4.44
CA HIS A 235 12.86 20.21 -4.49
C HIS A 235 11.84 20.82 -5.48
N VAL A 236 11.75 22.14 -5.56
CA VAL A 236 10.84 22.84 -6.49
C VAL A 236 11.20 22.53 -7.94
N THR A 237 12.47 22.71 -8.30
CA THR A 237 12.94 22.61 -9.68
C THR A 237 12.91 21.17 -10.20
N GLU A 238 13.27 20.20 -9.36
CA GLU A 238 13.16 18.77 -9.66
C GLU A 238 11.73 18.23 -9.51
N GLN A 239 10.76 19.07 -9.11
CA GLN A 239 9.34 18.72 -8.99
C GLN A 239 9.08 17.53 -8.05
N HIS A 240 9.88 17.40 -6.99
CA HIS A 240 9.78 16.30 -6.03
C HIS A 240 8.42 16.24 -5.34
N GLY A 241 7.88 17.39 -4.90
CA GLY A 241 6.58 17.47 -4.23
C GLY A 241 5.43 17.03 -5.15
N LEU A 242 5.40 17.51 -6.39
CA LEU A 242 4.36 17.14 -7.37
C LEU A 242 4.45 15.67 -7.78
N SER A 243 5.68 15.16 -7.97
CA SER A 243 5.94 13.75 -8.28
C SER A 243 5.45 12.86 -7.16
N GLN A 244 5.74 13.22 -5.90
CA GLN A 244 5.30 12.47 -4.74
C GLN A 244 3.77 12.51 -4.59
N LEU A 245 3.14 13.66 -4.81
CA LEU A 245 1.68 13.80 -4.78
C LEU A 245 1.00 12.86 -5.79
N TYR A 246 1.43 12.88 -7.05
CA TYR A 246 0.85 12.00 -8.08
C TYR A 246 1.16 10.53 -7.85
N ARG A 247 2.35 10.20 -7.34
CA ARG A 247 2.69 8.83 -6.96
C ARG A 247 1.77 8.31 -5.87
N SER A 248 1.54 9.09 -4.82
CA SER A 248 0.62 8.74 -3.73
C SER A 248 -0.80 8.53 -4.29
N LEU A 249 -1.33 9.49 -5.06
CA LEU A 249 -2.65 9.36 -5.68
C LEU A 249 -2.78 8.12 -6.56
N GLY A 250 -1.76 7.83 -7.38
CA GLY A 250 -1.76 6.66 -8.26
C GLY A 250 -1.74 5.33 -7.50
N ILE A 251 -1.03 5.26 -6.36
CA ILE A 251 -1.07 4.09 -5.46
C ILE A 251 -2.48 3.93 -4.87
N TYR A 252 -3.12 5.01 -4.42
CA TYR A 252 -4.48 4.95 -3.89
C TYR A 252 -5.48 4.44 -4.92
N VAL A 253 -5.42 4.94 -6.16
CA VAL A 253 -6.25 4.46 -7.27
C VAL A 253 -6.00 2.96 -7.52
N LEU A 254 -4.74 2.53 -7.52
CA LEU A 254 -4.40 1.11 -7.72
C LEU A 254 -4.95 0.22 -6.60
N VAL A 255 -4.82 0.64 -5.34
CA VAL A 255 -5.38 -0.09 -4.18
C VAL A 255 -6.90 -0.19 -4.28
N ALA A 256 -7.58 0.90 -4.63
CA ALA A 256 -9.03 0.92 -4.79
C ALA A 256 -9.50 -0.04 -5.91
N LEU A 257 -8.78 -0.08 -7.04
CA LEU A 257 -9.06 -1.01 -8.14
C LEU A 257 -8.89 -2.48 -7.73
N ILE A 258 -7.90 -2.80 -6.89
CA ILE A 258 -7.66 -4.17 -6.41
C ILE A 258 -8.67 -4.56 -5.33
N ALA A 259 -8.98 -3.65 -4.39
CA ALA A 259 -9.87 -3.91 -3.27
C ALA A 259 -11.35 -3.98 -3.68
N GLY A 260 -11.72 -3.39 -4.82
CA GLY A 260 -13.09 -3.38 -5.32
C GLY A 260 -14.04 -2.46 -4.54
N ASP A 261 -13.51 -1.64 -3.64
CA ASP A 261 -14.24 -0.61 -2.90
C ASP A 261 -13.51 0.73 -3.06
N THR A 262 -14.22 1.70 -3.63
CA THR A 262 -13.69 3.03 -4.01
C THR A 262 -14.22 4.15 -3.11
N GLY A 263 -15.21 3.90 -2.26
CA GLY A 263 -15.97 4.98 -1.60
C GLY A 263 -15.21 5.64 -0.44
N PRO A 264 -14.97 4.92 0.68
CA PRO A 264 -14.51 5.55 1.92
C PRO A 264 -13.04 6.00 1.89
N ILE A 265 -12.16 5.20 1.28
CA ILE A 265 -10.71 5.45 1.27
C ILE A 265 -10.36 6.68 0.45
N ILE A 266 -11.08 6.92 -0.65
CA ILE A 266 -10.81 8.03 -1.56
C ILE A 266 -11.30 9.35 -0.95
N GLU A 267 -12.46 9.36 -0.28
CA GLU A 267 -13.00 10.54 0.38
C GLU A 267 -12.13 10.99 1.56
N ASP A 268 -11.81 10.11 2.52
CA ASP A 268 -11.04 10.49 3.71
C ASP A 268 -9.61 10.96 3.37
N VAL A 269 -8.97 10.32 2.40
CA VAL A 269 -7.56 10.57 2.08
C VAL A 269 -7.36 11.84 1.23
N LEU A 270 -8.22 12.05 0.22
CA LEU A 270 -8.06 13.16 -0.72
C LEU A 270 -8.79 14.43 -0.28
N LEU A 271 -9.93 14.33 0.40
CA LEU A 271 -10.73 15.51 0.78
C LEU A 271 -10.24 16.15 2.07
N GLU A 272 -9.67 15.38 3.01
CA GLU A 272 -9.15 15.93 4.27
C GLU A 272 -7.69 16.40 4.18
N GLY A 273 -7.03 16.20 3.04
CA GLY A 273 -5.65 16.65 2.84
C GLY A 273 -4.59 15.76 3.49
N GLY A 274 -4.95 14.57 3.98
CA GLY A 274 -4.02 13.64 4.63
C GLY A 274 -2.85 13.20 3.74
N VAL A 275 -3.04 13.13 2.43
CA VAL A 275 -1.93 12.87 1.48
C VAL A 275 -0.87 13.96 1.56
N LEU A 276 -1.29 15.23 1.63
CA LEU A 276 -0.36 16.37 1.61
C LEU A 276 0.47 16.43 2.89
N LEU A 277 -0.15 16.13 4.04
CA LEU A 277 0.53 16.10 5.34
C LEU A 277 1.43 14.87 5.53
N SER A 278 1.31 13.84 4.68
CA SER A 278 2.12 12.61 4.75
C SER A 278 3.18 12.51 3.66
N LEU A 279 3.35 13.55 2.84
CA LEU A 279 4.42 13.59 1.85
C LEU A 279 5.77 13.57 2.58
N ARG A 280 6.56 12.54 2.29
CA ARG A 280 7.96 12.44 2.69
C ARG A 280 8.80 12.25 1.44
N HIS A 281 9.91 12.95 1.39
CA HIS A 281 10.85 12.82 0.28
C HIS A 281 11.62 11.49 0.38
N SER A 282 12.03 10.99 -0.78
CA SER A 282 12.87 9.79 -0.86
C SER A 282 14.34 10.19 -0.66
N ARG A 283 15.21 9.24 -0.25
CA ARG A 283 16.65 9.50 -0.13
C ARG A 283 17.27 10.03 -1.44
N GLN A 284 16.77 9.59 -2.59
CA GLN A 284 17.20 10.10 -3.89
C GLN A 284 16.79 11.56 -4.09
N HIS A 285 15.55 11.91 -3.72
CA HIS A 285 15.07 13.30 -3.83
C HIS A 285 15.86 14.24 -2.90
N GLU A 286 16.20 13.79 -1.69
CA GLU A 286 17.03 14.57 -0.77
C GLU A 286 18.42 14.82 -1.34
N ARG A 287 19.07 13.77 -1.89
CA ARG A 287 20.39 13.91 -2.51
C ARG A 287 20.39 14.86 -3.71
N GLU A 288 19.40 14.75 -4.60
CA GLU A 288 19.25 15.66 -5.75
C GLU A 288 19.02 17.11 -5.31
N ALA A 289 18.24 17.30 -4.24
CA ALA A 289 18.01 18.62 -3.66
C ALA A 289 19.25 19.18 -2.95
N ASP A 290 20.04 18.34 -2.27
CA ASP A 290 21.32 18.71 -1.66
C ASP A 290 22.32 19.16 -2.72
N GLU A 291 22.58 18.32 -3.73
CA GLU A 291 23.54 18.60 -4.80
C GLU A 291 23.20 19.92 -5.52
N LYS A 292 21.91 20.18 -5.75
CA LYS A 292 21.44 21.42 -6.36
C LYS A 292 21.45 22.60 -5.41
N GLY A 293 21.08 22.39 -4.15
CA GLY A 293 21.06 23.40 -3.10
C GLY A 293 22.45 23.95 -2.85
N VAL A 294 23.45 23.08 -2.65
CA VAL A 294 24.85 23.48 -2.47
C VAL A 294 25.34 24.33 -3.65
N ARG A 295 25.07 23.89 -4.89
CA ARG A 295 25.45 24.63 -6.10
C ARG A 295 24.81 26.03 -6.12
N LEU A 296 23.50 26.13 -5.90
CA LEU A 296 22.80 27.42 -5.89
C LEU A 296 23.32 28.35 -4.79
N THR A 297 23.58 27.82 -3.59
CA THR A 297 24.13 28.58 -2.47
C THR A 297 25.51 29.14 -2.81
N MET A 298 26.38 28.31 -3.39
CA MET A 298 27.73 28.73 -3.80
C MET A 298 27.70 29.75 -4.93
N ASP A 299 26.90 29.51 -5.98
CA ASP A 299 26.78 30.39 -7.14
C ASP A 299 26.22 31.77 -6.74
N ALA A 300 25.28 31.79 -5.78
CA ALA A 300 24.73 33.02 -5.22
C ALA A 300 25.68 33.74 -4.24
N GLY A 301 26.86 33.17 -3.96
CA GLY A 301 27.92 33.78 -3.15
C GLY A 301 27.77 33.57 -1.64
N TYR A 302 26.99 32.58 -1.20
CA TYR A 302 26.81 32.20 0.21
C TYR A 302 27.70 31.01 0.59
N ASP A 303 28.01 30.86 1.88
CA ASP A 303 28.82 29.75 2.38
C ASP A 303 27.99 28.46 2.56
N PRO A 304 28.22 27.39 1.78
CA PRO A 304 27.49 26.12 1.93
C PRO A 304 27.71 25.44 3.28
N GLU A 305 28.73 25.81 4.07
CA GLU A 305 28.89 25.33 5.45
C GLU A 305 27.67 25.71 6.32
N GLY A 306 26.92 26.76 5.97
CA GLY A 306 25.66 27.09 6.62
C GLY A 306 24.64 25.94 6.57
N MET A 307 24.50 25.29 5.41
CA MET A 307 23.61 24.14 5.24
C MET A 307 24.09 22.93 6.05
N ALA A 308 25.41 22.68 6.06
CA ALA A 308 25.99 21.60 6.85
C ALA A 308 25.76 21.79 8.35
N ARG A 309 25.92 23.02 8.88
CA ARG A 309 25.59 23.36 10.27
C ARG A 309 24.13 23.08 10.61
N PHE A 310 23.22 23.39 9.69
CA PHE A 310 21.81 23.10 9.89
C PHE A 310 21.52 21.60 9.96
N PHE A 311 22.17 20.79 9.11
CA PHE A 311 22.02 19.33 9.15
C PHE A 311 22.65 18.69 10.38
N ASP A 312 23.77 19.20 10.88
CA ASP A 312 24.32 18.78 12.18
C ASP A 312 23.30 19.04 13.30
N TRP A 313 22.72 20.25 13.34
CA TRP A 313 21.65 20.58 14.29
C TRP A 313 20.43 19.66 14.12
N ALA A 314 19.98 19.43 12.89
CA ALA A 314 18.81 18.58 12.63
C ALA A 314 19.06 17.11 13.01
N ALA A 315 20.29 16.62 12.82
CA ALA A 315 20.70 15.29 13.25
C ALA A 315 20.68 15.15 14.77
N ASP A 316 21.15 16.16 15.51
CA ASP A 316 21.15 16.20 16.97
C ASP A 316 19.73 16.21 17.57
N GLN A 317 18.77 16.84 16.88
CA GLN A 317 17.36 16.87 17.28
C GLN A 317 16.65 15.50 17.04
N GLY A 318 17.19 14.67 16.14
CA GLY A 318 16.65 13.37 15.79
C GLY A 318 15.23 13.41 15.24
N ALA A 319 14.49 12.29 15.37
CA ALA A 319 13.12 12.15 14.84
C ALA A 319 12.07 13.06 15.51
N GLN A 320 12.45 13.84 16.54
CA GLN A 320 11.59 14.78 17.24
C GLN A 320 11.63 16.20 16.65
N GLY A 321 12.61 16.51 15.79
CA GLY A 321 12.67 17.79 15.09
C GLY A 321 11.68 17.83 13.92
N GLY A 322 10.98 18.97 13.73
CA GLY A 322 10.02 19.12 12.63
C GLY A 322 10.65 18.96 11.24
N TRP A 323 11.92 19.35 11.06
CA TRP A 323 12.67 19.12 9.82
C TRP A 323 12.76 17.64 9.44
N ALA A 324 13.12 16.76 10.39
CA ALA A 324 13.25 15.33 10.14
C ALA A 324 11.92 14.63 9.79
N SER A 325 10.79 15.30 10.05
CA SER A 325 9.46 14.80 9.68
C SER A 325 9.18 14.96 8.18
N THR A 326 9.70 16.01 7.55
CA THR A 326 9.54 16.31 6.12
C THR A 326 10.74 15.80 5.30
N HIS A 327 11.95 15.92 5.85
CA HIS A 327 13.22 15.50 5.24
C HIS A 327 13.85 14.36 6.05
N PRO A 328 13.61 13.08 5.68
CA PRO A 328 14.22 11.95 6.39
C PRO A 328 15.73 11.91 6.19
N ASP A 329 16.42 11.22 7.12
CA ASP A 329 17.84 10.85 6.98
C ASP A 329 18.84 12.03 7.05
N PRO A 330 18.90 12.79 8.15
CA PRO A 330 19.90 13.87 8.29
C PRO A 330 21.35 13.35 8.44
N GLY A 331 21.53 12.07 8.77
CA GLY A 331 22.86 11.48 8.99
C GLY A 331 23.67 11.37 7.71
N GLU A 332 24.97 11.71 7.78
CA GLU A 332 25.95 11.76 6.67
C GLU A 332 25.78 12.92 5.68
N ARG A 333 24.62 13.58 5.60
CA ARG A 333 24.37 14.70 4.66
C ARG A 333 25.23 15.95 4.93
N ALA A 334 25.50 16.26 6.19
CA ALA A 334 26.38 17.38 6.53
C ALA A 334 27.81 17.17 6.03
N ASP A 335 28.30 15.93 6.06
CA ASP A 335 29.61 15.57 5.53
C ASP A 335 29.62 15.62 3.99
N ASP A 336 28.56 15.13 3.36
CA ASP A 336 28.38 15.21 1.90
C ASP A 336 28.40 16.66 1.39
N ILE A 337 27.72 17.59 2.09
CA ILE A 337 27.75 19.02 1.74
C ILE A 337 29.16 19.58 1.86
N ARG A 338 29.86 19.27 2.95
CA ARG A 338 31.24 19.73 3.17
C ARG A 338 32.20 19.20 2.11
N GLU A 339 31.96 17.98 1.63
CA GLU A 339 32.72 17.40 0.53
C GLU A 339 32.41 18.14 -0.78
N ALA A 340 31.13 18.30 -1.13
CA ALA A 340 30.71 19.02 -2.33
C ALA A 340 31.23 20.47 -2.38
N ALA A 341 31.20 21.16 -1.24
CA ALA A 341 31.72 22.53 -1.10
C ALA A 341 33.22 22.63 -1.37
N ARG A 342 34.00 21.59 -1.06
CA ARG A 342 35.45 21.55 -1.31
C ARG A 342 35.78 21.27 -2.77
N ASP A 343 34.96 20.47 -3.43
CA ASP A 343 35.20 20.02 -4.80
C ASP A 343 34.74 21.03 -5.88
N GLY A 344 33.96 22.05 -5.50
CA GLY A 344 33.63 23.19 -6.36
C GLY A 344 32.77 22.84 -7.58
N THR A 345 31.86 21.88 -7.41
CA THR A 345 31.08 21.21 -8.47
C THR A 345 29.93 21.99 -9.10
#